data_AF-A0A6L3JRE7-F1
#
_entry.id   AF-A0A6L3JRE7-F1
#
_cell.length_a   1.000
_cell.length_b   1.000
_cell.length_c   1.000
_cell.angle_alpha   90.00
_cell.angle_beta   90.00
_cell.angle_gamma   90.00
#
_symmetry.space_group_name_H-M   'P 1'
#
loop_
_entity.id
_entity.type
_entity.pdbx_description
1 polymer ?
#
loop_
_entity_poly.entity_id
_entity_poly.type
_entity_poly.pdbx_seq_one_letter_code
_entity_poly.pdbx_strand_id
1 'polypeptide(L)'
;EEWLPKEVDILAPHYWNPQEYDRLAGHSGRPVISTEYTHAYGNDAFGGLEARWKALTKHPAGAGAAVWMWADQGVKTPVRKKEKDLSEDEYLRINTAGWDGIVDSYRNFTRDYWETKAVYAPVYPAVDKISFVPGQDSVRIPIQNDFDFTNLSSVKMAWSVREDENVLYSGTDSMYGYPHTVSDFKLPIEKLVTVRPGRTYYVWFIFTDEKGTEITRRAVELCPQTEQLISVPVCRELLVTEADQVTIEAGDVRYVFSPKNGQLVSAELKGKQLIKDLYPAIWRKLNQGETSGFGKENLRKAVDLTHYTSSVTAWKVEKTPTNAVIRTTVDYRVDQENRFTVTYRYSIGVDGRLNVYYQILTKVAVPW
;
A
#
# COMPACT_ATOMS: atom_id res chain seq x y z
N GLU A 1 0.66 -17.30 33.91
CA GLU A 1 0.17 -18.50 33.19
C GLU A 1 -0.23 -19.66 34.11
N GLU A 2 -0.25 -19.44 35.42
CA GLU A 2 -0.56 -20.48 36.42
C GLU A 2 -2.02 -20.96 36.40
N TRP A 3 -2.89 -20.28 35.64
CA TRP A 3 -4.30 -20.64 35.46
C TRP A 3 -4.51 -21.73 34.41
N LEU A 4 -3.50 -22.05 33.59
CA LEU A 4 -3.58 -23.12 32.60
C LEU A 4 -3.23 -24.48 33.23
N PRO A 5 -3.83 -25.58 32.73
CA PRO A 5 -3.41 -26.92 33.11
C PRO A 5 -1.90 -27.13 32.90
N LYS A 6 -1.30 -28.00 33.71
CA LYS A 6 0.15 -28.29 33.65
C LYS A 6 0.55 -29.00 32.36
N GLU A 7 -0.40 -29.66 31.73
CA GLU A 7 -0.26 -30.44 30.49
C GLU A 7 -0.23 -29.54 29.24
N VAL A 8 -0.50 -28.23 29.38
CA VAL A 8 -0.45 -27.29 28.25
C VAL A 8 0.97 -26.72 28.15
N ASP A 9 1.76 -27.26 27.24
CA ASP A 9 3.15 -26.81 27.04
C ASP A 9 3.26 -25.58 26.12
N ILE A 10 2.31 -25.39 25.19
CA ILE A 10 2.33 -24.34 24.16
C ILE A 10 1.04 -23.52 24.24
N LEU A 11 1.17 -22.19 24.13
CA LEU A 11 0.04 -21.29 23.99
C LEU A 11 -0.32 -21.14 22.51
N ALA A 12 -1.57 -21.46 22.17
CA ALA A 12 -2.04 -21.47 20.78
C ALA A 12 -3.29 -20.58 20.59
N PRO A 13 -3.20 -19.25 20.79
CA PRO A 13 -4.33 -18.36 20.54
C PRO A 13 -4.67 -18.30 19.05
N HIS A 14 -5.93 -17.99 18.72
CA HIS A 14 -6.40 -17.88 17.33
C HIS A 14 -6.83 -16.46 16.98
N TYR A 15 -6.44 -15.98 15.80
CA TYR A 15 -6.94 -14.73 15.18
C TYR A 15 -6.76 -13.44 15.99
N TRP A 16 -5.80 -13.40 16.91
CA TRP A 16 -5.55 -12.21 17.71
C TRP A 16 -5.01 -11.04 16.86
N ASN A 17 -5.23 -9.82 17.36
CA ASN A 17 -4.64 -8.64 16.76
C ASN A 17 -3.13 -8.51 17.14
N PRO A 18 -2.36 -7.66 16.44
CA PRO A 18 -0.93 -7.50 16.72
C PRO A 18 -0.62 -7.16 18.18
N GLN A 19 -1.40 -6.28 18.82
CA GLN A 19 -1.16 -5.84 20.21
C GLN A 19 -1.37 -6.98 21.21
N GLU A 20 -2.33 -7.87 20.95
CA GLU A 20 -2.58 -9.06 21.75
C GLU A 20 -1.44 -10.08 21.63
N TYR A 21 -0.94 -10.33 20.41
CA TYR A 21 0.23 -11.18 20.19
C TYR A 21 1.48 -10.62 20.88
N ASP A 22 1.73 -9.32 20.71
CA ASP A 22 2.83 -8.61 21.37
C ASP A 22 2.78 -8.79 22.89
N ARG A 23 1.61 -8.53 23.48
CA ARG A 23 1.42 -8.65 24.92
C ARG A 23 1.59 -10.08 25.40
N LEU A 24 1.04 -11.08 24.70
CA LEU A 24 1.16 -12.48 25.10
C LEU A 24 2.60 -12.95 25.05
N ALA A 25 3.25 -12.82 23.89
CA ALA A 25 4.60 -13.32 23.70
C ALA A 25 5.64 -12.54 24.52
N GLY A 26 5.41 -11.26 24.81
CA GLY A 26 6.29 -10.47 25.67
C GLY A 26 6.26 -10.82 27.16
N HIS A 27 5.22 -11.54 27.63
CA HIS A 27 5.09 -11.94 29.04
C HIS A 27 5.08 -13.45 29.26
N SER A 28 5.13 -14.23 28.17
CA SER A 28 4.94 -15.67 28.23
C SER A 28 6.20 -16.39 28.67
N GLY A 29 6.05 -17.33 29.61
CA GLY A 29 7.09 -18.29 29.97
C GLY A 29 7.08 -19.52 29.08
N ARG A 30 6.02 -19.69 28.27
CA ARG A 30 5.79 -20.81 27.34
C ARG A 30 5.95 -20.35 25.89
N PRO A 31 6.29 -21.26 24.95
CA PRO A 31 6.22 -20.94 23.53
C PRO A 31 4.79 -20.57 23.13
N VAL A 32 4.67 -19.55 22.29
CA VAL A 32 3.42 -19.13 21.65
C VAL A 32 3.50 -19.56 20.19
N ILE A 33 2.65 -20.52 19.80
CA ILE A 33 2.49 -20.97 18.41
C ILE A 33 1.01 -20.89 18.07
N SER A 34 0.61 -19.86 17.33
CA SER A 34 -0.77 -19.74 16.89
C SER A 34 -1.07 -20.78 15.80
N THR A 35 -2.00 -21.70 16.04
CA THR A 35 -2.34 -22.69 14.99
C THR A 35 -3.20 -22.09 13.88
N GLU A 36 -3.79 -20.91 14.12
CA GLU A 36 -4.57 -20.13 13.15
C GLU A 36 -4.47 -18.64 13.49
N TYR A 37 -3.81 -17.81 12.67
CA TYR A 37 -3.64 -16.38 13.03
C TYR A 37 -4.14 -15.35 12.02
N THR A 38 -3.99 -15.60 10.72
CA THR A 38 -4.46 -14.70 9.66
C THR A 38 -5.31 -15.52 8.71
N HIS A 39 -6.54 -15.06 8.50
CA HIS A 39 -7.57 -15.75 7.73
C HIS A 39 -7.58 -15.23 6.29
N ALA A 40 -7.23 -16.07 5.32
CA ALA A 40 -7.10 -15.70 3.90
C ALA A 40 -8.45 -15.74 3.16
N TYR A 41 -9.51 -15.24 3.81
CA TYR A 41 -10.87 -15.34 3.25
C TYR A 41 -11.12 -14.35 2.14
N GLY A 42 -11.39 -14.88 0.95
CA GLY A 42 -11.71 -14.10 -0.22
C GLY A 42 -10.64 -13.06 -0.52
N ASN A 43 -11.09 -11.82 -0.78
CA ASN A 43 -10.20 -10.71 -1.07
C ASN A 43 -10.04 -9.80 0.15
N ASP A 44 -8.85 -9.24 0.33
CA ASP A 44 -8.51 -8.21 1.32
C ASP A 44 -8.55 -8.64 2.81
N ALA A 45 -9.20 -9.75 3.19
CA ALA A 45 -9.28 -10.19 4.59
C ALA A 45 -7.94 -10.65 5.20
N PHE A 46 -6.97 -11.00 4.36
CA PHE A 46 -5.62 -11.40 4.75
C PHE A 46 -4.73 -10.24 5.25
N GLY A 47 -5.26 -9.01 5.23
CA GLY A 47 -4.55 -7.83 5.69
C GLY A 47 -3.99 -7.94 7.12
N GLY A 48 -2.82 -7.34 7.32
CA GLY A 48 -2.17 -7.25 8.64
C GLY A 48 -1.31 -8.46 9.02
N LEU A 49 -1.03 -9.37 8.07
CA LEU A 49 -0.11 -10.50 8.26
C LEU A 49 1.24 -10.07 8.87
N GLU A 50 1.88 -9.08 8.24
CA GLU A 50 3.19 -8.56 8.66
C GLU A 50 3.16 -8.03 10.09
N ALA A 51 2.14 -7.23 10.43
CA ALA A 51 1.99 -6.63 11.75
C ALA A 51 1.83 -7.71 12.83
N ARG A 52 1.02 -8.75 12.58
CA ARG A 52 0.87 -9.88 13.51
C ARG A 52 2.15 -10.69 13.63
N TRP A 53 2.81 -11.00 12.51
CA TRP A 53 4.07 -11.75 12.50
C TRP A 53 5.14 -11.03 13.31
N LYS A 54 5.42 -9.76 12.99
CA LYS A 54 6.41 -8.93 13.71
C LYS A 54 6.07 -8.75 15.19
N ALA A 55 4.79 -8.61 15.53
CA ALA A 55 4.37 -8.47 16.93
C ALA A 55 4.63 -9.75 17.75
N LEU A 56 4.44 -10.92 17.13
CA LEU A 56 4.72 -12.20 17.74
C LEU A 56 6.23 -12.48 17.82
N THR A 57 6.93 -12.46 16.69
CA THR A 57 8.29 -12.98 16.54
C THR A 57 9.39 -12.06 17.04
N LYS A 58 9.07 -10.80 17.40
CA LYS A 58 10.04 -9.93 18.09
C LYS A 58 10.35 -10.38 19.53
N HIS A 59 9.59 -11.35 20.06
CA HIS A 59 9.77 -11.88 21.40
C HIS A 59 10.31 -13.31 21.37
N PRO A 60 11.19 -13.70 22.31
CA PRO A 60 11.72 -15.06 22.38
C PRO A 60 10.65 -16.15 22.51
N ALA A 61 9.52 -15.85 23.17
CA ALA A 61 8.42 -16.80 23.31
C ALA A 61 7.58 -16.93 22.03
N GLY A 62 7.64 -15.98 21.10
CA GLY A 62 6.89 -16.00 19.85
C GLY A 62 7.49 -16.96 18.83
N ALA A 63 7.08 -18.22 18.89
CA ALA A 63 7.69 -19.32 18.15
C ALA A 63 7.06 -19.61 16.77
N GLY A 64 6.06 -18.82 16.37
CA GLY A 64 5.50 -18.85 15.01
C GLY A 64 3.98 -18.97 14.95
N ALA A 65 3.45 -19.12 13.75
CA ALA A 65 2.02 -19.18 13.51
C ALA A 65 1.69 -19.92 12.21
N ALA A 66 0.45 -20.41 12.09
CA ALA A 66 -0.11 -20.98 10.87
C ALA A 66 -1.20 -20.07 10.28
N VAL A 67 -1.04 -19.73 8.99
CA VAL A 67 -2.09 -19.11 8.19
C VAL A 67 -3.25 -20.08 8.02
N TRP A 68 -4.48 -19.59 8.14
CA TRP A 68 -5.67 -20.30 7.70
C TRP A 68 -6.10 -19.75 6.33
N MET A 69 -5.90 -20.47 5.23
CA MET A 69 -5.30 -21.79 5.07
C MET A 69 -4.55 -21.93 3.74
N TRP A 70 -4.02 -23.13 3.44
CA TRP A 70 -3.21 -23.36 2.25
C TRP A 70 -3.97 -23.08 0.94
N ALA A 71 -5.06 -23.81 0.67
CA ALA A 71 -5.73 -23.80 -0.63
C ALA A 71 -7.25 -23.71 -0.52
N ASP A 72 -7.88 -23.04 -1.48
CA ASP A 72 -9.33 -23.02 -1.61
C ASP A 72 -9.90 -24.42 -1.79
N GLN A 73 -10.99 -24.72 -1.10
CA GLN A 73 -11.67 -26.01 -1.09
C GLN A 73 -12.69 -26.13 -2.23
N GLY A 74 -12.24 -25.87 -3.45
CA GLY A 74 -13.05 -25.99 -4.66
C GLY A 74 -13.09 -27.41 -5.21
N VAL A 75 -14.26 -27.86 -5.66
CA VAL A 75 -14.45 -29.16 -6.30
C VAL A 75 -14.92 -28.97 -7.74
N LYS A 76 -14.13 -29.50 -8.68
CA LYS A 76 -14.49 -29.53 -10.10
C LYS A 76 -15.53 -30.61 -10.36
N THR A 77 -16.61 -30.25 -11.06
CA THR A 77 -17.73 -31.13 -11.37
C THR A 77 -17.94 -31.23 -12.88
N PRO A 78 -18.43 -32.35 -13.43
CA PRO A 78 -18.68 -32.48 -14.88
C PRO A 78 -19.91 -31.69 -15.35
N VAL A 79 -20.71 -31.16 -14.41
CA VAL A 79 -21.93 -30.42 -14.69
C VAL A 79 -21.70 -28.95 -14.37
N ARG A 80 -21.90 -28.10 -15.39
CA ARG A 80 -21.86 -26.64 -15.26
C ARG A 80 -22.68 -26.18 -14.06
N LYS A 81 -22.13 -25.28 -13.27
CA LYS A 81 -22.83 -24.67 -12.13
C LYS A 81 -24.06 -23.89 -12.61
N LYS A 82 -25.16 -24.01 -11.87
CA LYS A 82 -26.45 -23.37 -12.20
C LYS A 82 -26.52 -21.92 -11.77
N GLU A 83 -25.76 -21.55 -10.74
CA GLU A 83 -25.72 -20.22 -10.16
C GLU A 83 -24.33 -19.60 -10.32
N LYS A 84 -24.27 -18.27 -10.27
CA LYS A 84 -23.00 -17.56 -10.22
C LYS A 84 -22.34 -17.84 -8.87
N ASP A 85 -21.32 -18.69 -8.90
CA ASP A 85 -20.50 -19.06 -7.75
C ASP A 85 -19.27 -18.14 -7.64
N LEU A 86 -18.45 -18.30 -6.60
CA LEU A 86 -17.24 -17.51 -6.33
C LEU A 86 -16.15 -17.65 -7.40
N SER A 87 -16.06 -18.80 -8.06
CA SER A 87 -15.11 -19.05 -9.14
C SER A 87 -15.60 -18.48 -10.48
N GLU A 88 -14.69 -18.12 -11.39
CA GLU A 88 -15.04 -17.84 -12.79
C GLU A 88 -15.12 -19.12 -13.66
N ASP A 89 -14.53 -20.23 -13.20
CA ASP A 89 -14.62 -21.54 -13.86
C ASP A 89 -16.06 -22.08 -13.73
N GLU A 90 -16.68 -22.37 -14.87
CA GLU A 90 -18.07 -22.84 -14.98
C GLU A 90 -18.31 -24.21 -14.33
N TYR A 91 -17.26 -24.99 -14.09
CA TYR A 91 -17.29 -26.35 -13.56
C TYR A 91 -16.73 -26.46 -12.14
N LEU A 92 -16.00 -25.43 -11.66
CA LEU A 92 -15.47 -25.37 -10.30
C LEU A 92 -16.51 -24.79 -9.35
N ARG A 93 -16.80 -25.54 -8.29
CA ARG A 93 -17.72 -25.14 -7.22
C ARG A 93 -16.92 -24.84 -5.96
N ILE A 94 -17.10 -23.66 -5.38
CA ILE A 94 -16.42 -23.24 -4.14
C ILE A 94 -17.48 -22.69 -3.21
N ASN A 95 -17.71 -23.35 -2.07
CA ASN A 95 -18.55 -22.75 -1.04
C ASN A 95 -17.83 -21.54 -0.44
N THR A 96 -18.59 -20.49 -0.09
CA THR A 96 -18.12 -19.38 0.76
C THR A 96 -17.35 -19.82 2.00
N ALA A 97 -17.62 -20.97 2.62
CA ALA A 97 -16.86 -21.45 3.78
C ALA A 97 -15.55 -22.18 3.43
N GLY A 98 -15.17 -22.21 2.15
CA GLY A 98 -13.95 -22.86 1.67
C GLY A 98 -13.16 -21.98 0.70
N TRP A 99 -13.38 -20.67 0.72
CA TRP A 99 -12.67 -19.69 -0.09
C TRP A 99 -11.63 -18.95 0.78
N ASP A 100 -10.74 -19.73 1.40
CA ASP A 100 -9.84 -19.31 2.48
C ASP A 100 -8.37 -19.62 2.15
N GLY A 101 -8.03 -19.89 0.90
CA GLY A 101 -6.69 -20.30 0.48
C GLY A 101 -5.76 -19.14 0.13
N ILE A 102 -4.52 -19.20 0.61
CA ILE A 102 -3.45 -18.36 0.03
C ILE A 102 -3.09 -18.80 -1.40
N VAL A 103 -3.46 -20.02 -1.80
CA VAL A 103 -3.49 -20.47 -3.20
C VAL A 103 -4.91 -20.87 -3.61
N ASP A 104 -5.20 -20.79 -4.91
CA ASP A 104 -6.51 -21.22 -5.42
C ASP A 104 -6.67 -22.76 -5.37
N SER A 105 -7.84 -23.27 -5.78
CA SER A 105 -8.11 -24.71 -5.80
C SER A 105 -7.18 -25.50 -6.74
N TYR A 106 -6.53 -24.84 -7.70
CA TYR A 106 -5.56 -25.43 -8.61
C TYR A 106 -4.10 -25.22 -8.16
N ARG A 107 -3.88 -24.61 -6.99
CA ARG A 107 -2.58 -24.25 -6.39
C ARG A 107 -1.86 -23.13 -7.14
N ASN A 108 -2.59 -22.34 -7.92
CA ASN A 108 -2.05 -21.09 -8.44
C ASN A 108 -1.92 -20.08 -7.30
N PHE A 109 -0.82 -19.33 -7.30
CA PHE A 109 -0.56 -18.34 -6.27
C PHE A 109 -1.55 -17.18 -6.36
N THR A 110 -2.23 -16.90 -5.24
CA THR A 110 -2.99 -15.65 -5.10
C THR A 110 -2.06 -14.53 -4.62
N ARG A 111 -2.60 -13.32 -4.48
CA ARG A 111 -1.90 -12.21 -3.83
C ARG A 111 -1.41 -12.58 -2.43
N ASP A 112 -2.21 -13.32 -1.67
CA ASP A 112 -1.96 -13.61 -0.27
C ASP A 112 -0.78 -14.60 -0.09
N TYR A 113 -0.54 -15.47 -1.08
CA TYR A 113 0.69 -16.27 -1.15
C TYR A 113 1.93 -15.38 -1.28
N TRP A 114 1.89 -14.37 -2.16
CA TRP A 114 3.02 -13.48 -2.37
C TRP A 114 3.30 -12.62 -1.13
N GLU A 115 2.26 -12.16 -0.45
CA GLU A 115 2.39 -11.49 0.85
C GLU A 115 3.02 -12.42 1.90
N THR A 116 2.54 -13.67 2.00
CA THR A 116 3.12 -14.67 2.91
C THR A 116 4.59 -14.92 2.62
N LYS A 117 4.95 -15.14 1.35
CA LYS A 117 6.34 -15.33 0.91
C LYS A 117 7.20 -14.12 1.29
N ALA A 118 6.68 -12.90 1.12
CA ALA A 118 7.39 -11.71 1.52
C ALA A 118 7.57 -11.67 3.04
N VAL A 119 6.50 -11.75 3.84
CA VAL A 119 6.55 -11.57 5.30
C VAL A 119 7.39 -12.64 5.99
N TYR A 120 7.36 -13.89 5.51
CA TYR A 120 8.13 -15.00 6.10
C TYR A 120 9.56 -15.10 5.57
N ALA A 121 10.00 -14.18 4.70
CA ALA A 121 11.35 -14.21 4.18
C ALA A 121 12.37 -14.07 5.32
N PRO A 122 13.30 -15.03 5.50
CA PRO A 122 14.28 -15.03 6.59
C PRO A 122 15.50 -14.12 6.30
N VAL A 123 15.48 -13.34 5.22
CA VAL A 123 16.54 -12.41 4.86
C VAL A 123 15.92 -11.17 4.24
N TYR A 124 16.27 -10.00 4.76
CA TYR A 124 15.71 -8.73 4.30
C TYR A 124 16.55 -7.53 4.76
N PRO A 125 16.50 -6.38 4.07
CA PRO A 125 17.05 -5.14 4.60
C PRO A 125 16.30 -4.71 5.87
N ALA A 126 17.03 -4.39 6.94
CA ALA A 126 16.45 -3.98 8.22
C ALA A 126 15.99 -2.50 8.25
N VAL A 127 16.04 -1.82 7.10
CA VAL A 127 15.63 -0.42 6.92
C VAL A 127 14.90 -0.27 5.59
N ASP A 128 13.92 0.63 5.56
CA ASP A 128 13.17 0.93 4.33
C ASP A 128 13.80 2.09 3.53
N LYS A 129 14.61 2.94 4.19
CA LYS A 129 15.21 4.14 3.60
C LYS A 129 16.62 4.37 4.13
N ILE A 130 17.48 4.93 3.30
CA ILE A 130 18.80 5.39 3.70
C ILE A 130 19.16 6.71 3.01
N SER A 131 19.79 7.61 3.75
CA SER A 131 20.29 8.88 3.19
C SER A 131 21.63 8.72 2.49
N PHE A 132 21.87 9.50 1.45
CA PHE A 132 23.14 9.48 0.71
C PHE A 132 23.54 10.85 0.17
N VAL A 133 24.84 11.12 0.06
CA VAL A 133 25.36 12.31 -0.64
C VAL A 133 25.66 11.94 -2.11
N PRO A 134 25.16 12.68 -3.11
CA PRO A 134 25.48 12.37 -4.51
C PRO A 134 26.99 12.29 -4.77
N GLY A 135 27.40 11.24 -5.47
CA GLY A 135 28.80 10.95 -5.77
C GLY A 135 29.59 10.32 -4.61
N GLN A 136 28.97 10.04 -3.45
CA GLN A 136 29.67 9.29 -2.39
C GLN A 136 29.95 7.85 -2.83
N ASP A 137 31.03 7.26 -2.33
CA ASP A 137 31.47 5.94 -2.76
C ASP A 137 30.45 4.83 -2.50
N SER A 138 29.82 4.83 -1.32
CA SER A 138 28.91 3.74 -0.92
C SER A 138 27.98 4.12 0.23
N VAL A 139 26.91 3.34 0.40
CA VAL A 139 26.08 3.30 1.62
C VAL A 139 26.10 1.93 2.26
N ARG A 140 25.88 1.86 3.57
CA ARG A 140 25.75 0.61 4.32
C ARG A 140 24.28 0.26 4.49
N ILE A 141 23.85 -0.85 3.91
CA ILE A 141 22.49 -1.35 4.04
C ILE A 141 22.53 -2.53 5.02
N PRO A 142 21.93 -2.40 6.22
CA PRO A 142 21.86 -3.52 7.16
C PRO A 142 20.94 -4.61 6.61
N ILE A 143 21.45 -5.83 6.48
CA ILE A 143 20.70 -7.01 6.05
C ILE A 143 20.52 -7.92 7.27
N GLN A 144 19.28 -8.19 7.64
CA GLN A 144 18.90 -9.12 8.69
C GLN A 144 19.00 -10.56 8.17
N ASN A 145 19.58 -11.45 8.98
CA ASN A 145 19.53 -12.90 8.80
C ASN A 145 18.68 -13.52 9.91
N ASP A 146 17.47 -13.96 9.58
CA ASP A 146 16.54 -14.67 10.48
C ASP A 146 16.55 -16.19 10.29
N PHE A 147 17.47 -16.74 9.50
CA PHE A 147 17.67 -18.19 9.47
C PHE A 147 18.21 -18.69 10.80
N ASP A 148 17.77 -19.87 11.25
CA ASP A 148 18.27 -20.50 12.48
C ASP A 148 19.68 -21.10 12.33
N PHE A 149 19.99 -21.63 11.14
CA PHE A 149 21.21 -22.42 10.91
C PHE A 149 21.95 -22.08 9.61
N THR A 150 21.46 -21.09 8.85
CA THR A 150 22.03 -20.73 7.54
C THR A 150 22.81 -19.43 7.63
N ASN A 151 24.08 -19.45 7.22
CA ASN A 151 24.86 -18.23 7.03
C ASN A 151 24.48 -17.56 5.70
N LEU A 152 24.50 -16.23 5.65
CA LEU A 152 24.23 -15.48 4.42
C LEU A 152 25.21 -15.79 3.28
N SER A 153 26.35 -16.44 3.54
CA SER A 153 27.27 -16.88 2.50
C SER A 153 26.64 -17.87 1.51
N SER A 154 25.57 -18.55 1.93
CA SER A 154 24.77 -19.46 1.10
C SER A 154 23.60 -18.77 0.37
N VAL A 155 23.38 -17.47 0.63
CA VAL A 155 22.33 -16.67 -0.01
C VAL A 155 22.97 -15.79 -1.08
N LYS A 156 22.48 -15.89 -2.31
CA LYS A 156 22.89 -15.02 -3.41
C LYS A 156 22.02 -13.77 -3.41
N MET A 157 22.63 -12.61 -3.66
CA MET A 157 21.95 -11.33 -3.71
C MET A 157 22.20 -10.67 -5.06
N ALA A 158 21.15 -10.50 -5.86
CA ALA A 158 21.17 -9.59 -7.00
C ALA A 158 20.58 -8.25 -6.57
N TRP A 159 21.21 -7.15 -6.98
CA TRP A 159 20.73 -5.80 -6.66
C TRP A 159 20.74 -4.92 -7.90
N SER A 160 19.81 -3.96 -7.96
CA SER A 160 19.75 -2.95 -9.01
C SER A 160 19.41 -1.58 -8.43
N VAL A 161 20.23 -0.58 -8.71
CA VAL A 161 19.92 0.81 -8.37
C VAL A 161 19.04 1.38 -9.48
N ARG A 162 17.90 1.97 -9.08
CA ARG A 162 16.83 2.41 -9.97
C ARG A 162 16.48 3.86 -9.75
N GLU A 163 16.03 4.49 -10.83
CA GLU A 163 15.32 5.78 -10.83
C GLU A 163 13.92 5.55 -11.41
N ASP A 164 12.91 5.64 -10.56
CA ASP A 164 11.54 5.22 -10.86
C ASP A 164 11.54 3.80 -11.47
N GLU A 165 11.13 3.65 -12.74
CA GLU A 165 11.10 2.36 -13.45
C GLU A 165 12.45 2.00 -14.12
N ASN A 166 13.39 2.94 -14.19
CA ASN A 166 14.63 2.76 -14.96
C ASN A 166 15.73 2.14 -14.10
N VAL A 167 16.32 1.03 -14.56
CA VAL A 167 17.54 0.48 -13.98
C VAL A 167 18.73 1.32 -14.43
N LEU A 168 19.44 1.93 -13.47
CA LEU A 168 20.65 2.71 -13.75
C LEU A 168 21.86 1.79 -13.86
N TYR A 169 22.01 0.87 -12.90
CA TYR A 169 23.04 -0.15 -12.88
C TYR A 169 22.67 -1.26 -11.89
N SER A 170 23.37 -2.38 -11.96
CA SER A 170 23.09 -3.56 -11.15
C SER A 170 24.37 -4.33 -10.84
N GLY A 171 24.27 -5.25 -9.90
CA GLY A 171 25.34 -6.16 -9.53
C GLY A 171 24.79 -7.41 -8.85
N THR A 172 25.70 -8.33 -8.57
CA THR A 172 25.44 -9.54 -7.80
C THR A 172 26.51 -9.68 -6.74
N ASP A 173 26.11 -10.01 -5.54
CA ASP A 173 26.98 -10.17 -4.39
C ASP A 173 26.58 -11.39 -3.57
N SER A 174 27.49 -11.78 -2.69
CA SER A 174 27.24 -12.66 -1.56
C SER A 174 27.84 -11.99 -0.33
N MET A 175 27.29 -12.26 0.83
CA MET A 175 27.75 -11.64 2.07
C MET A 175 27.85 -12.68 3.16
N TYR A 176 28.78 -12.48 4.10
CA TYR A 176 28.87 -13.30 5.29
C TYR A 176 27.98 -12.71 6.39
N GLY A 177 27.21 -13.56 7.06
CA GLY A 177 26.37 -13.13 8.18
C GLY A 177 25.82 -14.32 8.95
N TYR A 178 26.09 -14.39 10.25
CA TYR A 178 25.64 -15.49 11.11
C TYR A 178 24.10 -15.51 11.25
N PRO A 179 23.50 -16.68 11.49
CA PRO A 179 22.12 -16.80 11.97
C PRO A 179 21.77 -15.75 13.05
N HIS A 180 20.58 -15.15 12.94
CA HIS A 180 20.05 -14.16 13.87
C HIS A 180 20.88 -12.87 14.04
N THR A 181 21.68 -12.50 13.04
CA THR A 181 22.49 -11.27 13.08
C THR A 181 22.17 -10.32 11.92
N VAL A 182 22.48 -9.03 12.13
CA VAL A 182 22.50 -8.02 11.08
C VAL A 182 23.92 -7.92 10.52
N SER A 183 24.04 -7.86 9.20
CA SER A 183 25.31 -7.65 8.50
C SER A 183 25.19 -6.50 7.49
N ASP A 184 26.22 -5.65 7.40
CA ASP A 184 26.22 -4.51 6.49
C ASP A 184 26.56 -4.93 5.06
N PHE A 185 25.62 -4.73 4.13
CA PHE A 185 25.94 -4.72 2.71
C PHE A 185 26.42 -3.34 2.27
N LYS A 186 27.65 -3.26 1.75
CA LYS A 186 28.21 -2.02 1.19
C LYS A 186 27.76 -1.84 -0.25
N LEU A 187 26.65 -1.13 -0.45
CA LEU A 187 26.14 -0.82 -1.78
C LEU A 187 27.00 0.27 -2.44
N PRO A 188 27.65 0.01 -3.59
CA PRO A 188 28.34 1.04 -4.38
C PRO A 188 27.32 2.02 -4.95
N ILE A 189 27.54 3.32 -4.72
CA ILE A 189 26.67 4.38 -5.24
C ILE A 189 27.41 5.55 -5.87
N GLU A 190 28.71 5.38 -6.15
CA GLU A 190 29.58 6.39 -6.77
C GLU A 190 29.04 6.88 -8.12
N LYS A 191 28.24 6.06 -8.79
CA LYS A 191 27.58 6.39 -10.07
C LYS A 191 26.36 7.31 -9.90
N LEU A 192 25.81 7.46 -8.69
CA LEU A 192 24.71 8.39 -8.40
C LEU A 192 25.25 9.80 -8.11
N VAL A 193 25.85 10.43 -9.12
CA VAL A 193 26.43 11.78 -9.01
C VAL A 193 25.36 12.87 -9.18
N THR A 194 24.35 12.61 -10.01
CA THR A 194 23.29 13.57 -10.33
C THR A 194 21.94 12.99 -9.95
N VAL A 195 21.21 13.71 -9.10
CA VAL A 195 19.83 13.38 -8.72
C VAL A 195 18.86 14.41 -9.28
N ARG A 196 17.73 13.95 -9.81
CA ARG A 196 16.71 14.79 -10.43
C ARG A 196 15.54 15.04 -9.47
N PRO A 197 15.07 16.29 -9.34
CA PRO A 197 13.89 16.59 -8.53
C PRO A 197 12.67 15.78 -8.99
N GLY A 198 11.88 15.30 -8.02
CA GLY A 198 10.66 14.54 -8.27
C GLY A 198 10.87 13.09 -8.76
N ARG A 199 12.10 12.59 -8.77
CA ARG A 199 12.43 11.19 -9.05
C ARG A 199 12.63 10.42 -7.75
N THR A 200 12.22 9.16 -7.75
CA THR A 200 12.47 8.24 -6.64
C THR A 200 13.67 7.36 -6.97
N TYR A 201 14.66 7.37 -6.09
CA TYR A 201 15.82 6.48 -6.20
C TYR A 201 15.71 5.38 -5.16
N TYR A 202 16.00 4.14 -5.55
CA TYR A 202 15.98 3.00 -4.64
C TYR A 202 16.91 1.91 -5.16
N VAL A 203 17.37 1.06 -4.24
CA VAL A 203 17.97 -0.22 -4.60
C VAL A 203 16.92 -1.32 -4.50
N TRP A 204 16.84 -2.16 -5.53
CA TRP A 204 15.97 -3.32 -5.59
C TRP A 204 16.79 -4.61 -5.47
N PHE A 205 16.52 -5.40 -4.44
CA PHE A 205 17.16 -6.67 -4.12
C PHE A 205 16.31 -7.86 -4.55
N ILE A 206 17.00 -8.92 -4.99
CA ILE A 206 16.46 -10.26 -5.17
C ILE A 206 17.41 -11.21 -4.44
N PHE A 207 16.88 -11.90 -3.43
CA PHE A 207 17.62 -12.92 -2.67
C PHE A 207 17.23 -14.30 -3.18
N THR A 208 18.22 -15.14 -3.46
CA THR A 208 18.02 -16.51 -3.91
C THR A 208 18.85 -17.49 -3.09
N ASP A 209 18.37 -18.73 -2.98
CA ASP A 209 19.14 -19.82 -2.37
C ASP A 209 20.29 -20.29 -3.27
N GLU A 210 21.08 -21.24 -2.80
CA GLU A 210 22.22 -21.80 -3.56
C GLU A 210 21.80 -22.39 -4.91
N LYS A 211 20.55 -22.90 -4.99
CA LYS A 211 19.95 -23.51 -6.18
C LYS A 211 19.37 -22.47 -7.15
N GLY A 212 19.36 -21.19 -6.77
CA GLY A 212 18.78 -20.09 -7.55
C GLY A 212 17.28 -19.91 -7.37
N THR A 213 16.66 -20.59 -6.40
CA THR A 213 15.25 -20.39 -6.06
C THR A 213 15.10 -19.06 -5.32
N GLU A 214 14.14 -18.23 -5.75
CA GLU A 214 13.91 -16.94 -5.13
C GLU A 214 13.29 -17.06 -3.74
N ILE A 215 13.99 -16.52 -2.75
CA ILE A 215 13.53 -16.38 -1.37
C ILE A 215 12.62 -15.16 -1.27
N THR A 216 13.11 -13.97 -1.64
CA THR A 216 12.33 -12.73 -1.54
C THR A 216 12.88 -11.61 -2.41
N ARG A 217 12.06 -10.57 -2.58
CA ARG A 217 12.44 -9.29 -3.19
C ARG A 217 12.17 -8.15 -2.23
N ARG A 218 13.06 -7.16 -2.19
CA ARG A 218 12.97 -6.01 -1.29
C ARG A 218 13.52 -4.75 -1.94
N ALA A 219 13.03 -3.60 -1.50
CA ALA A 219 13.56 -2.30 -1.91
C ALA A 219 14.01 -1.51 -0.70
N VAL A 220 15.04 -0.69 -0.86
CA VAL A 220 15.43 0.35 0.10
C VAL A 220 15.49 1.67 -0.66
N GLU A 221 14.71 2.64 -0.22
CA GLU A 221 14.72 3.99 -0.80
C GLU A 221 16.07 4.66 -0.53
N LEU A 222 16.68 5.23 -1.57
CA LEU A 222 17.91 6.00 -1.49
C LEU A 222 17.52 7.49 -1.51
N CYS A 223 17.56 8.13 -0.35
CA CYS A 223 17.15 9.51 -0.19
C CYS A 223 18.36 10.46 -0.30
N PRO A 224 18.50 11.25 -1.38
CA PRO A 224 19.64 12.15 -1.52
C PRO A 224 19.58 13.28 -0.50
N GLN A 225 20.71 13.55 0.16
CA GLN A 225 20.94 14.72 1.00
C GLN A 225 21.32 15.92 0.12
N THR A 226 20.36 16.38 -0.67
CA THR A 226 20.52 17.59 -1.48
C THR A 226 19.47 18.61 -1.09
N GLU A 227 19.86 19.88 -1.01
CA GLU A 227 18.89 20.97 -1.15
C GLU A 227 18.23 20.83 -2.53
N GLN A 228 16.92 20.61 -2.56
CA GLN A 228 16.21 20.52 -3.82
C GLN A 228 16.29 21.87 -4.54
N LEU A 229 17.05 21.92 -5.63
CA LEU A 229 16.98 23.04 -6.56
C LEU A 229 15.55 23.12 -7.10
N ILE A 230 14.84 24.17 -6.69
CA ILE A 230 13.54 24.49 -7.24
C ILE A 230 13.77 24.81 -8.71
N SER A 231 13.29 23.94 -9.59
CA SER A 231 13.19 24.23 -11.02
C SER A 231 12.43 25.55 -11.15
N VAL A 232 13.08 26.59 -11.70
CA VAL A 232 12.40 27.82 -12.07
C VAL A 232 11.48 27.44 -13.24
N PRO A 233 10.15 27.50 -13.06
CA PRO A 233 9.24 27.14 -14.14
C PRO A 233 9.43 28.08 -15.33
N VAL A 234 9.29 27.55 -16.55
CA VAL A 234 9.20 28.40 -17.76
C VAL A 234 8.01 29.33 -17.56
N CYS A 235 8.28 30.63 -17.49
CA CYS A 235 7.25 31.63 -17.24
C CYS A 235 6.33 31.73 -18.47
N ARG A 236 5.11 31.24 -18.34
CA ARG A 236 4.04 31.45 -19.30
C ARG A 236 3.06 32.46 -18.72
N GLU A 237 2.39 33.21 -19.59
CA GLU A 237 1.28 34.04 -19.15
C GLU A 237 0.19 33.15 -18.54
N LEU A 238 -0.27 33.53 -17.35
CA LEU A 238 -1.32 32.84 -16.62
C LEU A 238 -2.62 33.65 -16.78
N LEU A 239 -3.54 33.14 -17.59
CA LEU A 239 -4.83 33.79 -17.82
C LEU A 239 -5.89 33.17 -16.92
N VAL A 240 -6.60 34.00 -16.16
CA VAL A 240 -7.70 33.58 -15.28
C VAL A 240 -8.99 34.29 -15.69
N THR A 241 -9.94 33.52 -16.20
CA THR A 241 -11.26 34.01 -16.63
C THR A 241 -12.32 33.51 -15.68
N GLU A 242 -13.03 34.44 -15.03
CA GLU A 242 -14.08 34.15 -14.04
C GLU A 242 -15.44 34.51 -14.65
N ALA A 243 -16.21 33.50 -15.05
CA ALA A 243 -17.58 33.62 -15.56
C ALA A 243 -18.48 32.60 -14.81
N ASP A 244 -19.41 31.94 -15.50
CA ASP A 244 -20.16 30.80 -14.95
C ASP A 244 -19.26 29.64 -14.51
N GLN A 245 -18.07 29.56 -15.11
CA GLN A 245 -16.97 28.68 -14.77
C GLN A 245 -15.70 29.51 -14.62
N VAL A 246 -14.74 28.99 -13.86
CA VAL A 246 -13.40 29.57 -13.74
C VAL A 246 -12.46 28.80 -14.66
N THR A 247 -11.95 29.49 -15.68
CA THR A 247 -10.97 28.93 -16.61
C THR A 247 -9.59 29.49 -16.29
N ILE A 248 -8.60 28.61 -16.17
CA ILE A 248 -7.20 28.96 -15.91
C ILE A 248 -6.34 28.36 -17.02
N GLU A 249 -5.59 29.21 -17.73
CA GLU A 249 -4.76 28.84 -18.87
C GLU A 249 -3.28 29.21 -18.63
N ALA A 250 -2.38 28.29 -18.97
CA ALA A 250 -0.93 28.44 -18.81
C ALA A 250 -0.19 27.83 -20.03
N GLY A 251 -0.08 28.62 -21.10
CA GLY A 251 0.36 28.13 -22.43
C GLY A 251 -0.61 27.08 -22.97
N ASP A 252 -0.11 25.88 -23.29
CA ASP A 252 -0.92 24.79 -23.88
C ASP A 252 -1.89 24.11 -22.90
N VAL A 253 -1.87 24.49 -21.62
CA VAL A 253 -2.67 23.85 -20.56
C VAL A 253 -3.89 24.72 -20.24
N ARG A 254 -5.06 24.08 -20.15
CA ARG A 254 -6.31 24.72 -19.77
C ARG A 254 -7.05 23.90 -18.72
N TYR A 255 -7.38 24.54 -17.60
CA TYR A 255 -8.17 23.97 -16.52
C TYR A 255 -9.49 24.70 -16.39
N VAL A 256 -10.58 23.95 -16.25
CA VAL A 256 -11.92 24.51 -16.10
C VAL A 256 -12.51 24.01 -14.79
N PHE A 257 -12.91 24.94 -13.94
CA PHE A 257 -13.52 24.68 -12.65
C PHE A 257 -14.95 25.22 -12.60
N SER A 258 -15.81 24.52 -11.88
CA SER A 258 -17.21 24.91 -11.71
C SER A 258 -17.45 25.41 -10.29
N PRO A 259 -17.69 26.73 -10.09
CA PRO A 259 -18.10 27.28 -8.80
C PRO A 259 -19.40 26.66 -8.26
N LYS A 260 -20.21 26.01 -9.12
CA LYS A 260 -21.48 25.37 -8.75
C LYS A 260 -21.27 24.08 -7.95
N ASN A 261 -20.23 23.30 -8.25
CA ASN A 261 -19.93 22.03 -7.58
C ASN A 261 -18.57 22.00 -6.88
N GLY A 262 -17.77 23.06 -7.03
CA GLY A 262 -16.46 23.21 -6.37
C GLY A 262 -15.34 22.37 -7.00
N GLN A 263 -15.53 21.84 -8.21
CA GLN A 263 -14.66 20.81 -8.79
C GLN A 263 -13.98 21.25 -10.10
N LEU A 264 -12.88 20.55 -10.42
CA LEU A 264 -12.30 20.52 -11.76
C LEU A 264 -13.20 19.71 -12.69
N VAL A 265 -13.79 20.36 -13.70
CA VAL A 265 -14.70 19.71 -14.65
C VAL A 265 -14.01 19.32 -15.96
N SER A 266 -12.93 20.02 -16.34
CA SER A 266 -12.13 19.69 -17.52
C SER A 266 -10.66 20.05 -17.31
N ALA A 267 -9.76 19.23 -17.81
CA ALA A 267 -8.36 19.61 -18.05
C ALA A 267 -7.93 19.23 -19.47
N GLU A 268 -7.29 20.16 -20.15
CA GLU A 268 -6.85 20.04 -21.53
C GLU A 268 -5.34 20.31 -21.64
N LEU A 269 -4.69 19.58 -22.54
CA LEU A 269 -3.29 19.80 -22.95
C LEU A 269 -3.23 19.84 -24.47
N LYS A 270 -2.74 20.95 -25.03
CA LYS A 270 -2.66 21.18 -26.49
C LYS A 270 -4.00 20.97 -27.19
N GLY A 271 -5.08 21.48 -26.56
CA GLY A 271 -6.46 21.35 -27.05
C GLY A 271 -7.06 19.95 -26.92
N LYS A 272 -6.34 18.94 -26.39
CA LYS A 272 -6.88 17.61 -26.12
C LYS A 272 -7.35 17.52 -24.67
N GLN A 273 -8.63 17.21 -24.47
CA GLN A 273 -9.17 16.93 -23.14
C GLN A 273 -8.59 15.62 -22.58
N LEU A 274 -8.04 15.69 -21.37
CA LEU A 274 -7.42 14.58 -20.65
C LEU A 274 -8.20 14.17 -19.40
N ILE A 275 -8.78 15.14 -18.70
CA ILE A 275 -9.59 14.91 -17.50
C ILE A 275 -11.01 15.40 -17.80
N LYS A 276 -11.98 14.59 -17.41
CA LYS A 276 -13.40 14.94 -17.39
C LYS A 276 -13.99 14.57 -16.03
N ASP A 277 -14.91 15.40 -15.54
CA ASP A 277 -15.82 15.07 -14.44
C ASP A 277 -15.13 14.48 -13.20
N LEU A 278 -14.15 15.18 -12.62
CA LEU A 278 -13.51 14.74 -11.39
C LEU A 278 -14.50 14.82 -10.21
N TYR A 279 -14.65 13.74 -9.45
CA TYR A 279 -15.52 13.69 -8.28
C TYR A 279 -14.86 12.96 -7.11
N PRO A 280 -15.17 13.32 -5.84
CA PRO A 280 -14.70 12.57 -4.68
C PRO A 280 -15.44 11.24 -4.54
N ALA A 281 -14.69 10.16 -4.42
CA ALA A 281 -15.23 8.86 -4.03
C ALA A 281 -14.65 8.47 -2.66
N ILE A 282 -15.52 8.37 -1.64
CA ILE A 282 -15.16 7.89 -0.29
C ILE A 282 -15.74 6.51 0.02
N TRP A 283 -16.25 5.83 -1.02
CA TRP A 283 -16.86 4.52 -0.92
C TRP A 283 -16.60 3.70 -2.16
N ARG A 284 -16.58 2.38 -1.97
CA ARG A 284 -16.63 1.39 -3.02
C ARG A 284 -17.48 0.22 -2.54
N LYS A 285 -18.01 -0.56 -3.47
CA LYS A 285 -18.68 -1.82 -3.12
C LYS A 285 -17.72 -2.71 -2.33
N LEU A 286 -18.16 -3.17 -1.16
CA LEU A 286 -17.41 -4.11 -0.34
C LEU A 286 -17.33 -5.47 -1.03
N ASN A 287 -16.16 -6.09 -0.96
CA ASN A 287 -15.96 -7.46 -1.37
C ASN A 287 -16.51 -8.43 -0.30
N GLN A 288 -16.44 -9.74 -0.54
CA GLN A 288 -16.96 -10.76 0.38
C GLN A 288 -16.23 -10.78 1.74
N GLY A 289 -14.90 -10.64 1.74
CA GLY A 289 -14.07 -10.63 2.95
C GLY A 289 -14.37 -9.42 3.83
N GLU A 290 -14.46 -8.25 3.21
CA GLU A 290 -14.87 -7.01 3.86
C GLU A 290 -16.29 -7.10 4.40
N THR A 291 -17.23 -7.64 3.62
CA THR A 291 -18.62 -7.85 4.05
C THR A 291 -18.67 -8.73 5.31
N SER A 292 -17.87 -9.78 5.38
CA SER A 292 -17.77 -10.63 6.56
C SER A 292 -17.21 -9.87 7.77
N GLY A 293 -16.08 -9.17 7.61
CA GLY A 293 -15.44 -8.41 8.68
C GLY A 293 -16.25 -7.20 9.16
N PHE A 294 -16.98 -6.53 8.26
CA PHE A 294 -17.82 -5.38 8.57
C PHE A 294 -19.02 -5.78 9.44
N GLY A 295 -19.53 -7.01 9.24
CA GLY A 295 -20.58 -7.59 10.06
C GLY A 295 -22.00 -7.19 9.63
N LYS A 296 -22.96 -8.08 9.90
CA LYS A 296 -24.35 -7.96 9.41
C LYS A 296 -25.07 -6.70 9.86
N GLU A 297 -24.79 -6.20 11.07
CA GLU A 297 -25.44 -5.00 11.58
C GLU A 297 -24.98 -3.74 10.83
N ASN A 298 -23.66 -3.60 10.64
CA ASN A 298 -23.08 -2.48 9.91
C ASN A 298 -23.48 -2.51 8.43
N LEU A 299 -23.51 -3.69 7.81
CA LEU A 299 -23.98 -3.84 6.43
C LEU A 299 -25.41 -3.36 6.20
N ARG A 300 -26.31 -3.50 7.19
CA ARG A 300 -27.69 -3.00 7.10
C ARG A 300 -27.76 -1.48 7.13
N LYS A 301 -26.77 -0.83 7.75
CA LYS A 301 -26.66 0.63 7.88
C LYS A 301 -25.77 1.24 6.79
N ALA A 302 -24.96 0.44 6.12
CA ALA A 302 -24.08 0.86 5.04
C ALA A 302 -24.90 1.38 3.86
N VAL A 303 -24.48 2.50 3.31
CA VAL A 303 -25.05 3.11 2.11
C VAL A 303 -23.94 3.43 1.13
N ASP A 304 -24.27 3.50 -0.16
CA ASP A 304 -23.30 3.91 -1.17
C ASP A 304 -23.01 5.42 -1.03
N LEU A 305 -21.83 5.76 -0.51
CA LEU A 305 -21.44 7.15 -0.28
C LEU A 305 -20.93 7.84 -1.56
N THR A 306 -21.02 7.20 -2.74
CA THR A 306 -20.70 7.82 -4.03
C THR A 306 -21.88 8.54 -4.67
N HIS A 307 -23.09 8.35 -4.12
CA HIS A 307 -24.31 9.02 -4.57
C HIS A 307 -24.71 10.11 -3.58
N TYR A 308 -24.46 11.36 -3.95
CA TYR A 308 -24.70 12.51 -3.09
C TYR A 308 -25.24 13.70 -3.88
N THR A 309 -25.81 14.63 -3.14
CA THR A 309 -25.99 16.02 -3.59
C THR A 309 -24.84 16.87 -3.05
N SER A 310 -24.38 17.85 -3.82
CA SER A 310 -23.26 18.73 -3.42
C SER A 310 -23.74 20.17 -3.28
N SER A 311 -23.23 20.87 -2.27
CA SER A 311 -23.42 22.31 -2.09
C SER A 311 -22.10 22.98 -1.78
N VAL A 312 -21.74 24.00 -2.57
CA VAL A 312 -20.52 24.79 -2.33
C VAL A 312 -20.82 25.81 -1.24
N THR A 313 -20.12 25.68 -0.11
CA THR A 313 -20.29 26.58 1.05
C THR A 313 -19.24 27.69 1.09
N ALA A 314 -18.12 27.50 0.41
CA ALA A 314 -17.11 28.53 0.22
C ALA A 314 -16.48 28.40 -1.17
N TRP A 315 -16.25 29.54 -1.82
CA TRP A 315 -15.53 29.64 -3.09
C TRP A 315 -14.75 30.95 -3.12
N LYS A 316 -13.44 30.86 -3.37
CA LYS A 316 -12.57 32.02 -3.49
C LYS A 316 -11.48 31.76 -4.53
N VAL A 317 -11.31 32.70 -5.45
CA VAL A 317 -10.20 32.73 -6.41
C VAL A 317 -9.23 33.81 -5.97
N GLU A 318 -7.95 33.46 -5.85
CA GLU A 318 -6.84 34.37 -5.56
C GLU A 318 -5.86 34.28 -6.73
N LYS A 319 -5.53 35.42 -7.35
CA LYS A 319 -4.62 35.46 -8.51
C LYS A 319 -3.47 36.43 -8.28
N THR A 320 -2.28 35.99 -8.66
CA THR A 320 -1.07 36.80 -8.79
C THR A 320 -0.55 36.66 -10.22
N PRO A 321 0.43 37.47 -10.65
CA PRO A 321 1.04 37.32 -11.98
C PRO A 321 1.67 35.93 -12.23
N THR A 322 1.95 35.18 -11.17
CA THR A 322 2.70 33.92 -11.23
C THR A 322 1.92 32.69 -10.77
N ASN A 323 0.74 32.87 -10.17
CA ASN A 323 -0.02 31.78 -9.57
C ASN A 323 -1.51 32.11 -9.48
N ALA A 324 -2.35 31.09 -9.67
CA ALA A 324 -3.78 31.15 -9.43
C ALA A 324 -4.15 30.07 -8.40
N VAL A 325 -4.87 30.48 -7.36
CA VAL A 325 -5.30 29.60 -6.27
C VAL A 325 -6.81 29.65 -6.17
N ILE A 326 -7.44 28.48 -6.22
CA ILE A 326 -8.87 28.33 -5.93
C ILE A 326 -8.99 27.62 -4.58
N ARG A 327 -9.69 28.25 -3.64
CA ARG A 327 -10.05 27.66 -2.35
C ARG A 327 -11.54 27.44 -2.34
N THR A 328 -11.97 26.22 -2.08
CA THR A 328 -13.39 25.90 -2.00
C THR A 328 -13.68 24.86 -0.94
N THR A 329 -14.85 24.98 -0.32
CA THR A 329 -15.39 23.96 0.58
C THR A 329 -16.72 23.51 0.01
N VAL A 330 -16.86 22.20 -0.13
CA VAL A 330 -18.04 21.55 -0.70
C VAL A 330 -18.59 20.56 0.31
N ASP A 331 -19.86 20.71 0.64
CA ASP A 331 -20.61 19.76 1.44
C ASP A 331 -21.29 18.75 0.52
N TYR A 332 -20.98 17.47 0.72
CA TYR A 332 -21.58 16.34 0.03
C TYR A 332 -22.52 15.61 0.98
N ARG A 333 -23.80 15.53 0.61
CA ARG A 333 -24.85 14.91 1.41
C ARG A 333 -25.41 13.70 0.68
N VAL A 334 -25.24 12.53 1.30
CA VAL A 334 -25.79 11.25 0.82
C VAL A 334 -27.22 11.12 1.34
N ASP A 335 -27.42 11.27 2.65
CA ASP A 335 -28.74 11.23 3.30
C ASP A 335 -28.79 12.09 4.58
N GLN A 336 -29.66 11.75 5.55
CA GLN A 336 -29.77 12.48 6.82
C GLN A 336 -28.62 12.20 7.79
N GLU A 337 -28.07 11.00 7.75
CA GLU A 337 -27.03 10.50 8.66
C GLU A 337 -25.62 10.53 8.04
N ASN A 338 -25.56 10.52 6.70
CA ASN A 338 -24.32 10.39 5.93
C ASN A 338 -24.02 11.65 5.11
N ARG A 339 -22.91 12.30 5.46
CA ARG A 339 -22.36 13.44 4.73
C ARG A 339 -20.84 13.51 4.87
N PHE A 340 -20.20 14.22 3.96
CA PHE A 340 -18.80 14.56 4.09
C PHE A 340 -18.53 15.95 3.51
N THR A 341 -17.60 16.66 4.12
CA THR A 341 -17.16 17.97 3.64
C THR A 341 -15.77 17.82 3.04
N VAL A 342 -15.55 18.38 1.86
CA VAL A 342 -14.21 18.44 1.26
C VAL A 342 -13.78 19.89 1.12
N THR A 343 -12.64 20.22 1.71
CA THR A 343 -11.97 21.49 1.50
C THR A 343 -10.86 21.29 0.49
N TYR A 344 -10.99 21.93 -0.68
CA TYR A 344 -10.02 21.91 -1.75
C TYR A 344 -9.18 23.19 -1.78
N ARG A 345 -7.91 23.03 -2.14
CA ARG A 345 -7.03 24.10 -2.60
C ARG A 345 -6.36 23.66 -3.90
N TYR A 346 -6.81 24.24 -5.00
CA TYR A 346 -6.18 24.10 -6.31
C TYR A 346 -5.16 25.22 -6.49
N SER A 347 -3.92 24.91 -6.87
CA SER A 347 -2.88 25.90 -7.17
C SER A 347 -2.28 25.64 -8.54
N ILE A 348 -2.30 26.63 -9.41
CA ILE A 348 -1.81 26.57 -10.78
C ILE A 348 -0.75 27.65 -10.98
N GLY A 349 0.48 27.23 -11.25
CA GLY A 349 1.59 28.13 -11.57
C GLY A 349 1.73 28.40 -13.07
N VAL A 350 2.64 29.31 -13.41
CA VAL A 350 3.02 29.64 -14.80
C VAL A 350 3.64 28.47 -15.58
N ASP A 351 4.06 27.39 -14.92
CA ASP A 351 4.43 26.12 -15.58
C ASP A 351 3.24 25.30 -16.06
N GLY A 352 2.01 25.69 -15.69
CA GLY A 352 0.79 24.94 -15.97
C GLY A 352 0.63 23.69 -15.09
N ARG A 353 1.38 23.54 -14.00
CA ARG A 353 1.16 22.43 -13.05
C ARG A 353 -0.02 22.73 -12.13
N LEU A 354 -1.01 21.85 -12.13
CA LEU A 354 -2.10 21.85 -11.14
C LEU A 354 -1.71 21.03 -9.90
N ASN A 355 -1.56 21.70 -8.76
CA ASN A 355 -1.46 21.06 -7.46
C ASN A 355 -2.84 21.01 -6.81
N VAL A 356 -3.28 19.82 -6.42
CA VAL A 356 -4.56 19.60 -5.74
C VAL A 356 -4.30 19.19 -4.31
N TYR A 357 -4.65 20.06 -3.37
CA TYR A 357 -4.69 19.73 -1.94
C TYR A 357 -6.14 19.55 -1.53
N TYR A 358 -6.44 18.54 -0.74
CA TYR A 358 -7.77 18.32 -0.22
C TYR A 358 -7.74 17.77 1.21
N GLN A 359 -8.79 18.08 1.97
CA GLN A 359 -9.09 17.49 3.27
C GLN A 359 -10.53 17.02 3.26
N ILE A 360 -10.77 15.77 3.66
CA ILE A 360 -12.10 15.18 3.76
C ILE A 360 -12.46 15.01 5.23
N LEU A 361 -13.58 15.59 5.64
CA LEU A 361 -14.16 15.42 6.96
C LEU A 361 -15.47 14.63 6.82
N THR A 362 -15.47 13.39 7.29
CA THR A 362 -16.62 12.50 7.20
C THR A 362 -17.51 12.61 8.44
N LYS A 363 -18.82 12.55 8.22
CA LYS A 363 -19.84 12.27 9.23
C LYS A 363 -20.75 11.19 8.67
N VAL A 364 -20.42 9.94 8.95
CA VAL A 364 -21.09 8.76 8.40
C VAL A 364 -21.65 7.90 9.53
N ALA A 365 -22.78 7.26 9.28
CA ALA A 365 -23.48 6.41 10.25
C ALA A 365 -22.68 5.17 10.62
N VAL A 366 -21.90 4.66 9.66
CA VAL A 366 -21.00 3.52 9.83
C VAL A 366 -19.58 3.99 9.56
N PRO A 367 -18.79 4.25 10.62
CA PRO A 367 -17.37 4.54 10.45
C PRO A 367 -16.66 3.29 9.92
N TRP A 368 -15.63 3.53 9.10
CA TRP A 368 -14.75 2.50 8.56
C TRP A 368 -13.93 1.83 9.66
#